data_AF-A0A5N6YJC8-F1
#
_entry.id   AF-A0A5N6YJC8-F1
#
_cell.length_a   1.000
_cell.length_b   1.000
_cell.length_c   1.000
_cell.angle_alpha   90.00
_cell.angle_beta   90.00
_cell.angle_gamma   90.00
#
_symmetry.space_group_name_H-M   'P 1'
#
loop_
_entity.id
_entity.type
_entity.pdbx_description
1 polymer ?
#
loop_
_entity_poly.entity_id
_entity_poly.type
_entity_poly.pdbx_seq_one_letter_code
_entity_poly.pdbx_strand_id
1 'polypeptide(L)'
;MEHPIFQKVEGLPVIICKTCQCGVWPNEIVSHLKNRFHRKPHAEAVQTQELVQQWDGIVQNAQEATIPDQIDEPVPGLPTYSDGWMCRRDYPRCRYIGRSINSMRSHWREVHGWSLHSRGRVSRQRQIEGAAELQQLYILVTCQQIFPSRQGSHYIHVRGGERELYRPVLIEQVD
;
A
#
# COMPACT_ATOMS: atom_id res chain seq x y z
N MET A 1 -9.07 -22.30 5.40
CA MET A 1 -10.47 -22.15 5.86
C MET A 1 -11.01 -20.87 5.23
N GLU A 2 -12.15 -20.97 4.56
CA GLU A 2 -12.78 -19.85 3.86
C GLU A 2 -14.13 -19.52 4.48
N HIS A 3 -14.42 -18.22 4.60
CA HIS A 3 -15.74 -17.70 4.95
C HIS A 3 -16.33 -17.00 3.70
N PRO A 4 -17.67 -16.91 3.56
CA PRO A 4 -18.26 -16.19 2.42
C PRO A 4 -17.80 -14.74 2.29
N ILE A 5 -17.48 -14.08 3.41
CA ILE A 5 -17.07 -12.67 3.43
C ILE A 5 -15.54 -12.51 3.55
N PHE A 6 -14.89 -13.41 4.29
CA PHE A 6 -13.47 -13.28 4.64
C PHE A 6 -12.66 -14.45 4.10
N GLN A 7 -11.45 -14.16 3.66
CA GLN A 7 -10.44 -15.17 3.32
C GLN A 7 -9.17 -14.93 4.12
N LYS A 8 -8.47 -16.01 4.42
CA LYS A 8 -7.09 -15.93 4.91
C LYS A 8 -6.16 -15.58 3.76
N VAL A 9 -5.05 -14.94 4.07
CA VAL A 9 -3.93 -14.76 3.15
C VAL A 9 -2.88 -15.81 3.46
N GLU A 10 -2.42 -16.55 2.47
CA GLU A 10 -1.32 -17.49 2.67
C GLU A 10 -0.02 -16.74 2.99
N GLY A 11 0.72 -17.22 3.98
CA GLY A 11 1.98 -16.61 4.41
C GLY A 11 1.85 -15.31 5.21
N LEU A 12 0.63 -14.79 5.43
CA LEU A 12 0.40 -13.59 6.24
C LEU A 12 -0.68 -13.83 7.31
N PRO A 13 -0.50 -13.32 8.55
CA PRO A 13 -1.41 -13.60 9.64
C PRO A 13 -2.65 -12.69 9.62
N VAL A 14 -3.20 -12.40 8.43
CA VAL A 14 -4.26 -11.43 8.19
C VAL A 14 -5.40 -12.04 7.38
N ILE A 15 -6.56 -11.39 7.46
CA ILE A 15 -7.74 -11.73 6.66
C ILE A 15 -8.10 -10.58 5.72
N ILE A 16 -8.68 -10.91 4.57
CA ILE A 16 -9.19 -9.96 3.58
C ILE A 16 -10.71 -10.08 3.51
N CYS A 17 -11.40 -8.94 3.54
CA CYS A 17 -12.81 -8.85 3.15
C CYS A 17 -12.91 -8.90 1.61
N LYS A 18 -13.54 -9.95 1.08
CA LYS A 18 -13.69 -10.17 -0.38
C LYS A 18 -14.47 -9.04 -1.06
N THR A 19 -15.46 -8.45 -0.37
CA THR A 19 -16.30 -7.37 -0.92
C THR A 19 -15.62 -6.01 -0.89
N CYS A 20 -14.96 -5.67 0.22
CA CYS A 20 -14.28 -4.39 0.37
C CYS A 20 -12.86 -4.38 -0.21
N GLN A 21 -12.33 -5.56 -0.56
CA GLN A 21 -10.98 -5.77 -1.09
C GLN A 21 -9.92 -5.13 -0.19
N CYS A 22 -10.04 -5.35 1.12
CA CYS A 22 -9.13 -4.83 2.11
C CYS A 22 -8.97 -5.76 3.31
N GLY A 23 -7.85 -5.61 4.00
CA GLY A 23 -7.56 -6.26 5.26
C GLY A 23 -8.46 -5.72 6.38
N VAL A 24 -8.91 -6.64 7.23
CA VAL A 24 -9.73 -6.32 8.41
C VAL A 24 -9.14 -7.08 9.59
N TRP A 25 -8.91 -6.42 10.72
CA TRP A 25 -8.49 -7.14 11.92
C TRP A 25 -9.66 -7.91 12.52
N PRO A 26 -9.47 -9.13 13.07
CA PRO A 26 -10.55 -9.88 13.70
C PRO A 26 -11.35 -9.09 14.74
N ASN A 27 -10.68 -8.29 15.58
CA ASN A 27 -11.33 -7.44 16.58
C ASN A 27 -12.14 -6.27 15.98
N GLU A 28 -12.03 -6.03 14.67
CA GLU A 28 -12.75 -5.00 13.93
C GLU A 28 -13.86 -5.56 13.05
N ILE A 29 -14.05 -6.89 13.00
CA ILE A 29 -15.05 -7.53 12.15
C ILE A 29 -16.46 -7.00 12.43
N VAL A 30 -16.85 -6.88 13.70
CA VAL A 30 -18.21 -6.39 14.03
C VAL A 30 -18.43 -4.97 13.53
N SER A 31 -17.46 -4.07 13.73
CA SER A 31 -17.59 -2.68 13.25
C SER A 31 -17.55 -2.59 11.72
N HIS A 32 -16.73 -3.42 11.08
CA HIS A 32 -16.64 -3.55 9.63
C HIS A 32 -17.95 -4.06 9.02
N LEU A 33 -18.52 -5.16 9.51
CA LEU A 33 -19.74 -5.74 8.95
C LEU A 33 -21.00 -4.88 9.18
N LYS A 34 -20.99 -4.03 10.21
CA LYS A 34 -22.06 -3.06 10.46
C LYS A 34 -21.96 -1.81 9.59
N ASN A 35 -20.87 -1.63 8.85
CA ASN A 35 -20.69 -0.46 8.00
C ASN A 35 -21.71 -0.43 6.84
N ARG A 36 -21.73 0.67 6.09
CA ARG A 36 -22.66 0.89 4.98
C ARG A 36 -22.54 -0.13 3.83
N PHE A 37 -21.40 -0.81 3.69
CA PHE A 37 -21.11 -1.76 2.61
C PHE A 37 -21.68 -3.15 2.90
N HIS A 38 -21.75 -3.55 4.17
CA HIS A 38 -22.23 -4.88 4.57
C HIS A 38 -23.60 -4.85 5.25
N ARG A 39 -23.88 -3.84 6.07
CA ARG A 39 -25.15 -3.63 6.81
C ARG A 39 -25.65 -4.90 7.52
N LYS A 40 -24.75 -5.73 8.03
CA LYS A 40 -25.10 -6.97 8.70
C LYS A 40 -25.69 -6.70 10.09
N PRO A 41 -26.69 -7.50 10.53
CA PRO A 41 -27.16 -7.46 11.90
C PRO A 41 -26.04 -7.72 12.89
N HIS A 42 -26.12 -7.11 14.08
CA HIS A 42 -25.09 -7.27 15.12
C HIS A 42 -24.83 -8.75 15.48
N ALA A 43 -25.89 -9.55 15.62
CA ALA A 43 -25.76 -10.97 15.97
C ALA A 43 -24.96 -11.76 14.92
N GLU A 44 -25.23 -11.56 13.63
CA GLU A 44 -24.49 -12.21 12.53
C GLU A 44 -23.03 -11.74 12.50
N ALA A 45 -22.80 -10.46 12.76
CA ALA A 45 -21.46 -9.88 12.79
C ALA A 45 -20.60 -10.45 13.94
N VAL A 46 -21.20 -10.64 15.13
CA VAL A 46 -20.55 -11.26 16.29
C VAL A 46 -20.24 -12.73 16.00
N GLN A 47 -21.18 -13.50 15.45
CA GLN A 47 -20.95 -14.90 15.08
C GLN A 47 -19.81 -15.02 14.05
N THR A 48 -19.77 -14.12 13.06
CA THR A 48 -18.70 -14.10 12.07
C THR A 48 -17.34 -13.80 12.73
N GLN A 49 -17.30 -12.85 13.67
CA GLN A 49 -16.09 -12.54 14.41
C GLN A 49 -15.62 -13.76 15.22
N GLU A 50 -16.48 -14.38 16.01
CA GLU A 50 -16.15 -15.56 16.83
C GLU A 50 -15.59 -16.71 15.97
N LEU A 51 -16.21 -16.98 14.82
CA LEU A 51 -15.74 -17.99 13.88
C LEU A 51 -14.34 -17.67 13.35
N VAL A 52 -14.10 -16.42 12.94
CA VAL A 52 -12.81 -15.99 12.38
C VAL A 52 -11.74 -15.90 13.46
N GLN A 53 -12.08 -15.63 14.71
CA GLN A 53 -11.12 -15.65 15.82
C GLN A 53 -10.58 -17.06 16.13
N GLN A 54 -11.34 -18.11 15.79
CA GLN A 54 -10.89 -19.50 15.92
C GLN A 54 -9.94 -19.93 14.79
N TRP A 55 -9.66 -19.06 13.83
CA TRP A 55 -8.79 -19.38 12.72
C TRP A 55 -7.32 -19.42 13.13
N ASP A 56 -6.69 -20.57 12.93
CA ASP A 56 -5.26 -20.72 13.19
C ASP A 56 -4.38 -19.76 12.36
N GLY A 57 -3.33 -19.22 12.99
CA GLY A 57 -2.36 -18.34 12.36
C GLY A 57 -2.84 -16.91 12.04
N ILE A 58 -4.00 -16.47 12.55
CA ILE A 58 -4.51 -15.10 12.35
C ILE A 58 -4.32 -14.28 13.63
N VAL A 59 -3.67 -13.12 13.50
CA VAL A 59 -3.50 -12.18 14.62
C VAL A 59 -4.71 -11.28 14.80
N GLN A 60 -4.92 -10.80 16.03
CA GLN A 60 -6.18 -10.14 16.39
C GLN A 60 -6.19 -8.63 16.10
N ASN A 61 -5.02 -8.01 15.98
CA ASN A 61 -4.83 -6.57 15.81
C ASN A 61 -3.50 -6.22 15.13
N ALA A 62 -3.32 -4.94 14.81
CA ALA A 62 -2.17 -4.43 14.08
C ALA A 62 -0.84 -4.47 14.84
N GLN A 63 -0.87 -4.48 16.17
CA GLN A 63 0.36 -4.52 16.98
C GLN A 63 1.03 -5.89 16.93
N GLU A 64 0.25 -6.94 16.68
CA GLU A 64 0.70 -8.33 16.63
C GLU A 64 1.20 -8.75 15.24
N ALA A 65 1.02 -7.91 14.22
CA ALA A 65 1.39 -8.23 12.84
C ALA A 65 2.55 -7.38 12.33
N THR A 66 3.50 -8.02 11.64
CA THR A 66 4.44 -7.32 10.77
C THR A 66 4.02 -7.56 9.33
N ILE A 67 3.57 -6.51 8.67
CA ILE A 67 3.23 -6.56 7.24
C ILE A 67 4.52 -6.31 6.44
N PRO A 68 4.89 -7.20 5.52
CA PRO A 68 6.14 -7.05 4.77
C PRO A 68 6.07 -5.83 3.83
N ASP A 69 7.22 -5.27 3.50
CA ASP A 69 7.32 -4.21 2.48
C ASP A 69 7.23 -4.77 1.05
N GLN A 70 7.38 -6.10 0.90
CA GLN A 70 7.44 -6.75 -0.39
C GLN A 70 6.96 -8.20 -0.32
N ILE A 71 6.27 -8.65 -1.36
CA ILE A 71 5.81 -10.02 -1.57
C ILE A 71 6.15 -10.48 -3.00
N ASP A 72 6.28 -11.79 -3.18
CA ASP A 72 6.65 -12.37 -4.48
C ASP A 72 5.45 -12.47 -5.43
N GLU A 73 4.24 -12.69 -4.89
CA GLU A 73 2.99 -12.79 -5.65
C GLU A 73 1.92 -11.84 -5.10
N PRO A 74 1.02 -11.30 -5.95
CA PRO A 74 -0.07 -10.47 -5.48
C PRO A 74 -0.99 -11.26 -4.53
N VAL A 75 -1.36 -10.65 -3.41
CA VAL A 75 -2.39 -11.17 -2.51
C VAL A 75 -3.73 -11.23 -3.25
N PRO A 76 -4.34 -12.41 -3.40
CA PRO A 76 -5.64 -12.54 -4.03
C PRO A 76 -6.71 -11.72 -3.30
N GLY A 77 -7.65 -11.15 -4.05
CA GLY A 77 -8.75 -10.35 -3.50
C GLY A 77 -8.40 -8.92 -3.09
N LEU A 78 -7.13 -8.50 -3.21
CA LEU A 78 -6.73 -7.09 -3.10
C LEU A 78 -6.57 -6.44 -4.47
N PRO A 79 -6.83 -5.12 -4.60
CA PRO A 79 -6.58 -4.41 -5.84
C PRO A 79 -5.07 -4.28 -6.07
N THR A 80 -4.65 -4.52 -7.30
CA THR A 80 -3.26 -4.37 -7.74
C THR A 80 -3.09 -3.06 -8.49
N TYR A 81 -2.05 -2.32 -8.16
CA TYR A 81 -1.79 -0.99 -8.71
C TYR A 81 -0.44 -0.94 -9.43
N SER A 82 -0.41 -0.45 -10.66
CA SER A 82 0.80 -0.35 -11.48
C SER A 82 1.46 1.04 -11.47
N ASP A 83 0.92 1.95 -10.66
CA ASP A 83 1.33 3.34 -10.51
C ASP A 83 2.03 3.60 -9.17
N GLY A 84 2.64 2.57 -8.56
CA GLY A 84 3.40 2.71 -7.32
C GLY A 84 4.77 3.35 -7.58
N TRP A 85 5.12 4.37 -6.82
CA TRP A 85 6.41 5.07 -6.87
C TRP A 85 7.23 4.62 -5.66
N MET A 86 8.20 3.72 -5.85
CA MET A 86 9.07 3.27 -4.77
C MET A 86 10.28 4.19 -4.65
N CYS A 87 10.54 4.71 -3.45
CA CYS A 87 11.70 5.54 -3.16
C CYS A 87 13.02 4.76 -3.30
N ARG A 88 14.06 5.40 -3.86
CA ARG A 88 15.41 4.85 -4.02
C ARG A 88 16.53 5.59 -3.28
N ARG A 89 16.21 6.71 -2.62
CA ARG A 89 17.20 7.65 -2.09
C ARG A 89 18.13 7.08 -1.01
N ASP A 90 17.67 6.04 -0.30
CA ASP A 90 18.44 5.28 0.69
C ASP A 90 18.20 3.77 0.54
N TYR A 91 18.08 3.27 -0.69
CA TYR A 91 17.85 1.85 -0.91
C TYR A 91 19.04 1.02 -0.38
N PRO A 92 18.83 -0.11 0.33
CA PRO A 92 17.55 -0.80 0.57
C PRO A 92 16.85 -0.43 1.88
N ARG A 93 17.32 0.59 2.62
CA ARG A 93 16.75 1.01 3.93
C ARG A 93 15.43 1.74 3.79
N CYS A 94 15.28 2.56 2.74
CA CYS A 94 14.00 3.16 2.39
C CYS A 94 13.38 2.41 1.20
N ARG A 95 12.18 1.89 1.42
CA ARG A 95 11.34 1.23 0.40
C ARG A 95 9.93 1.79 0.42
N TYR A 96 9.78 3.03 0.89
CA TYR A 96 8.47 3.68 0.91
C TYR A 96 7.89 3.73 -0.50
N ILE A 97 6.63 3.34 -0.62
CA ILE A 97 5.87 3.41 -1.87
C ILE A 97 4.74 4.40 -1.66
N GLY A 98 4.63 5.35 -2.58
CA GLY A 98 3.48 6.23 -2.70
C GLY A 98 2.84 6.05 -4.07
N ARG A 99 1.52 6.24 -4.19
CA ARG A 99 0.83 6.17 -5.49
C ARG A 99 0.62 7.53 -6.15
N SER A 100 1.28 8.57 -5.64
CA SER A 100 1.25 9.90 -6.24
C SER A 100 2.58 10.62 -6.06
N ILE A 101 2.92 11.52 -6.99
CA ILE A 101 4.11 12.36 -6.85
C ILE A 101 4.05 13.25 -5.61
N ASN A 102 2.85 13.65 -5.17
CA ASN A 102 2.66 14.47 -3.98
C ASN A 102 3.01 13.70 -2.70
N SER A 103 2.52 12.46 -2.56
CA SER A 103 2.89 11.61 -1.41
C SER A 103 4.40 11.34 -1.39
N MET A 104 5.01 11.19 -2.57
CA MET A 104 6.46 11.00 -2.67
C MET A 104 7.26 12.25 -2.32
N ARG A 105 6.82 13.44 -2.74
CA ARG A 105 7.43 14.71 -2.35
C ARG A 105 7.36 14.94 -0.83
N SER A 106 6.23 14.65 -0.21
CA SER A 106 6.10 14.72 1.25
C SER A 106 7.07 13.74 1.92
N HIS A 107 7.10 12.49 1.47
CA HIS A 107 8.03 11.49 1.97
C HIS A 107 9.49 11.93 1.85
N TRP A 108 9.94 12.40 0.69
CA TRP A 108 11.33 12.87 0.52
C TRP A 108 11.68 14.03 1.44
N ARG A 109 10.74 14.95 1.68
CA ARG A 109 10.95 16.08 2.58
C ARG A 109 11.06 15.61 4.04
N GLU A 110 10.13 14.77 4.48
CA GLU A 110 10.00 14.36 5.87
C GLU A 110 11.04 13.33 6.30
N VAL A 111 11.34 12.37 5.42
CA VAL A 111 12.23 11.24 5.74
C VAL A 111 13.67 11.52 5.30
N HIS A 112 13.86 12.19 4.15
CA HIS A 112 15.18 12.40 3.56
C HIS A 112 15.64 13.87 3.56
N GLY A 113 14.85 14.79 4.11
CA GLY A 113 15.17 16.22 4.14
C GLY A 113 15.31 16.85 2.74
N TRP A 114 14.77 16.23 1.69
CA TRP A 114 14.98 16.66 0.31
C TRP A 114 13.75 17.27 -0.32
N SER A 115 13.99 18.32 -1.09
CA SER A 115 12.96 18.98 -1.90
C SER A 115 13.55 19.44 -3.22
N LEU A 116 12.80 19.22 -4.30
CA LEU A 116 13.19 19.59 -5.66
C LEU A 116 13.28 21.12 -5.90
N HIS A 117 12.76 21.96 -5.00
CA HIS A 117 12.63 23.39 -5.26
C HIS A 117 13.37 24.25 -4.23
N SER A 118 14.34 25.03 -4.73
CA SER A 118 14.73 26.30 -4.14
C SER A 118 13.67 27.37 -4.47
N ARG A 119 13.31 28.23 -3.51
CA ARG A 119 12.36 29.34 -3.75
C ARG A 119 12.91 30.26 -4.87
N GLY A 120 12.11 30.55 -5.89
CA GLY A 120 12.44 31.49 -6.97
C GLY A 120 12.32 30.90 -8.39
N ARG A 121 12.48 31.76 -9.41
CA ARG A 121 12.46 31.35 -10.82
C ARG A 121 13.74 30.57 -11.12
N VAL A 122 13.61 29.30 -11.46
CA VAL A 122 14.71 28.40 -11.81
C VAL A 122 14.97 28.46 -13.31
N SER A 123 16.23 28.40 -13.73
CA SER A 123 16.57 28.35 -15.17
C SER A 123 16.08 27.04 -15.80
N ARG A 124 15.80 27.06 -17.11
CA ARG A 124 15.38 25.86 -17.86
C ARG A 124 16.38 24.71 -17.71
N GLN A 125 17.69 25.02 -17.73
CA GLN A 125 18.76 24.04 -17.51
C GLN A 125 18.63 23.34 -16.15
N ARG A 126 18.38 24.13 -15.09
CA ARG A 126 18.24 23.62 -13.72
C ARG A 126 16.93 22.86 -13.50
N GLN A 127 15.90 23.13 -14.31
CA GLN A 127 14.67 22.31 -14.37
C GLN A 127 14.95 20.94 -14.99
N ILE A 128 15.74 20.88 -16.07
CA ILE A 128 16.12 19.62 -16.73
C ILE A 128 16.98 18.77 -15.79
N GLU A 129 17.97 19.38 -15.13
CA GLU A 129 18.82 18.71 -14.13
C GLU A 129 17.99 18.18 -12.97
N GLY A 130 17.08 18.99 -12.43
CA GLY A 130 16.17 18.55 -11.37
C GLY A 130 15.25 17.40 -11.81
N ALA A 131 14.79 17.40 -13.07
CA ALA A 131 13.99 16.29 -13.59
C ALA A 131 14.80 15.00 -13.77
N ALA A 132 16.06 15.11 -14.21
CA ALA A 132 16.97 13.97 -14.31
C ALA A 132 17.32 13.39 -12.93
N GLU A 133 17.59 14.24 -11.93
CA GLU A 133 17.78 13.82 -10.54
C GLU A 133 16.52 13.12 -10.02
N LEU A 134 15.34 13.69 -10.27
CA LEU A 134 14.07 13.12 -9.83
C LEU A 134 13.86 11.69 -10.35
N GLN A 135 14.23 11.40 -11.60
CA GLN A 135 14.12 10.07 -12.19
C GLN A 135 15.02 9.03 -11.49
N GLN A 136 16.10 9.44 -10.84
CA GLN A 136 16.97 8.53 -10.10
C GLN A 136 16.46 8.24 -8.68
N LEU A 137 15.53 9.05 -8.16
CA LEU A 137 15.03 8.95 -6.79
C LEU A 137 13.88 7.96 -6.60
N TYR A 138 13.31 7.43 -7.68
CA TYR A 138 12.24 6.44 -7.60
C TYR A 138 12.31 5.41 -8.73
N ILE A 139 11.59 4.31 -8.55
CA ILE A 139 11.17 3.43 -9.66
C ILE A 139 9.66 3.23 -9.61
N LEU A 140 9.06 2.96 -10.78
CA LEU A 140 7.68 2.51 -10.84
C LEU A 140 7.62 1.02 -10.53
N VAL A 141 6.69 0.65 -9.67
CA VAL A 141 6.48 -0.72 -9.22
C VAL A 141 5.00 -1.06 -9.21
N THR A 142 4.72 -2.35 -9.34
CA THR A 142 3.41 -2.87 -8.99
C THR A 142 3.30 -3.00 -7.48
N CYS A 143 2.21 -2.52 -6.90
CA CYS A 143 2.00 -2.58 -5.46
C CYS A 143 0.56 -2.93 -5.08
N GLN A 144 0.41 -3.40 -3.85
CA GLN A 144 -0.88 -3.62 -3.19
C GLN A 144 -0.89 -2.97 -1.82
N GLN A 145 -2.06 -2.78 -1.24
CA GLN A 145 -2.21 -2.29 0.13
C GLN A 145 -3.19 -3.21 0.85
N ILE A 146 -2.76 -3.81 1.96
CA ILE A 146 -3.62 -4.69 2.75
C ILE A 146 -4.62 -3.84 3.52
N PHE A 147 -4.14 -2.95 4.39
CA PHE A 147 -5.00 -2.11 5.21
C PHE A 147 -5.11 -0.71 4.62
N PRO A 148 -6.32 -0.15 4.43
CA PRO A 148 -6.49 1.17 3.83
C PRO A 148 -6.09 2.31 4.78
N SER A 149 -6.01 2.04 6.09
CA SER A 149 -5.64 3.02 7.11
C SER A 149 -5.08 2.34 8.36
N ARG A 150 -4.46 3.12 9.26
CA ARG A 150 -3.87 2.70 10.54
C ARG A 150 -2.54 1.94 10.41
N GLN A 151 -2.05 1.38 11.51
CA GLN A 151 -0.81 0.61 11.52
C GLN A 151 -0.89 -0.56 10.53
N GLY A 152 0.14 -0.71 9.70
CA GLY A 152 0.18 -1.67 8.60
C GLY A 152 -0.43 -1.16 7.28
N SER A 153 -0.85 0.11 7.19
CA SER A 153 -1.46 0.68 5.99
C SER A 153 -0.46 1.20 4.94
N HIS A 154 0.68 0.53 4.77
CA HIS A 154 1.63 0.88 3.72
C HIS A 154 1.38 0.07 2.44
N TYR A 155 1.91 0.59 1.33
CA TYR A 155 1.94 -0.14 0.07
C TYR A 155 3.09 -1.16 0.09
N ILE A 156 2.79 -2.35 -0.40
CA ILE A 156 3.68 -3.50 -0.48
C ILE A 156 4.08 -3.67 -1.94
N HIS A 157 5.37 -3.76 -2.22
CA HIS A 157 5.88 -4.09 -3.55
C HIS A 157 5.52 -5.53 -3.92
N VAL A 158 4.90 -5.74 -5.08
CA VAL A 158 4.68 -7.07 -5.64
C VAL A 158 5.72 -7.32 -6.71
N ARG A 159 6.65 -8.25 -6.46
CA ARG A 159 7.68 -8.61 -7.44
C ARG A 159 7.04 -9.22 -8.69
N GLY A 160 7.69 -9.02 -9.84
CA GLY A 160 7.26 -9.63 -11.10
C GLY A 160 5.98 -9.04 -11.71
N GLY A 161 5.47 -7.91 -11.21
CA GLY A 161 4.38 -7.20 -11.88
C GLY A 161 4.79 -6.68 -13.27
N GLU A 162 3.83 -6.58 -14.20
CA GLU A 162 4.01 -6.29 -15.65
C GLU A 162 4.80 -5.00 -16.02
N ARG A 163 5.26 -4.22 -15.04
CA ARG A 163 6.13 -3.07 -15.27
C ARG A 163 7.17 -2.89 -14.16
N GLU A 164 8.19 -3.75 -14.11
CA GLU A 164 9.55 -3.22 -13.87
C GLU A 164 10.02 -2.49 -15.13
N LEU A 165 9.26 -1.47 -15.54
CA LEU A 165 9.69 -0.57 -16.59
C LEU A 165 10.36 0.59 -15.89
N TYR A 166 11.68 0.62 -15.98
CA TYR A 166 12.40 1.89 -16.02
C TYR A 166 11.84 2.67 -17.22
N ARG A 167 10.74 3.39 -17.00
CA ARG A 167 10.20 4.35 -17.95
C ARG A 167 10.63 5.72 -17.45
N PRO A 168 11.58 6.39 -18.13
CA PRO A 168 11.70 7.82 -17.97
C PRO A 168 10.32 8.40 -18.29
N VAL A 169 9.70 9.06 -17.31
CA VAL A 169 8.50 9.85 -17.57
C VAL A 169 8.96 10.97 -18.50
N LEU A 170 8.65 10.82 -19.80
CA LEU A 170 8.86 11.87 -20.78
C LEU A 170 7.97 13.04 -20.36
N ILE A 171 8.60 14.20 -20.24
CA ILE A 171 8.00 15.47 -19.82
C ILE A 171 7.13 15.95 -20.98
N GLU A 172 5.97 15.33 -21.16
CA GLU A 172 4.95 15.79 -22.12
C GLU A 172 3.58 15.83 -21.44
N GLN A 173 3.49 16.45 -20.27
CA GLN A 173 2.21 16.98 -19.74
C GLN A 173 2.55 18.11 -18.73
N VAL A 174 3.06 19.23 -19.24
CA VAL A 174 2.97 20.53 -18.56
C VAL A 174 2.59 21.54 -19.65
N ASP A 175 1.29 21.59 -19.94
CA ASP A 175 0.63 22.80 -20.45
C ASP A 175 0.01 23.55 -19.26
#